data_AF-A0A1G0SM07-F1
#
_entry.id   AF-A0A1G0SM07-F1
#
_cell.length_a   1.000
_cell.length_b   1.000
_cell.length_c   1.000
_cell.angle_alpha   90.00
_cell.angle_beta   90.00
_cell.angle_gamma   90.00
#
_symmetry.space_group_name_H-M   'P 1'
#
loop_
_entity.id
_entity.type
_entity.pdbx_description
1 polymer ?
#
loop_
_entity_poly.entity_id
_entity_poly.type
_entity_poly.pdbx_seq_one_letter_code
_entity_poly.pdbx_strand_id
1 'polypeptide(L)'
;MIHRRQVVYLSGGMQYAPGGGASWRSTFRAWAEEALGHRVIDPVKESNKLMVRWRKKGRVLRGSDRVGGDWPKFFRTIVDRDVDLVINRSDYVVCLWNSGARRGAGTQGELTVARMSRKPVYVVSRTNRTNLPGWVQGCLTEHFSNFADLQDFLVNQYNHSSKLGARS
;
A
#
# COMPACT_ATOMS: atom_id res chain seq x y z
N MET A 1 1.01 23.37 18.30
CA MET A 1 1.14 21.91 18.20
C MET A 1 1.57 21.54 16.79
N ILE A 2 2.70 20.86 16.61
CA ILE A 2 3.10 20.34 15.29
C ILE A 2 2.21 19.13 15.00
N HIS A 3 1.27 19.25 14.07
CA HIS A 3 0.51 18.09 13.61
C HIS A 3 1.48 17.11 12.96
N ARG A 4 1.56 15.88 13.49
CA ARG A 4 2.39 14.83 12.91
C ARG A 4 1.93 14.57 11.48
N ARG A 5 2.87 14.68 10.54
CA ARG A 5 2.64 14.33 9.13
C ARG A 5 2.19 12.88 9.01
N GLN A 6 0.97 12.65 8.51
CA GLN A 6 0.44 11.29 8.31
C GLN A 6 1.18 10.55 7.21
N VAL A 7 1.13 9.22 7.26
CA VAL A 7 1.81 8.32 6.34
C VAL A 7 0.83 7.33 5.71
N VAL A 8 0.80 7.29 4.39
CA VAL A 8 0.00 6.33 3.61
C VAL A 8 0.86 5.21 3.04
N TYR A 9 0.37 3.98 3.10
CA TYR A 9 0.95 2.83 2.40
C TYR A 9 0.16 2.49 1.13
N LEU A 10 0.86 2.32 0.00
CA LEU A 10 0.24 2.06 -1.31
C LEU A 10 0.23 0.57 -1.68
N SER A 11 -0.83 -0.13 -1.26
CA SER A 11 -1.07 -1.53 -1.57
C SER A 11 -1.63 -1.71 -3.00
N GLY A 12 -1.35 -2.88 -3.60
CA GLY A 12 -1.88 -3.25 -4.92
C GLY A 12 -0.89 -4.08 -5.72
N GLY A 13 -1.33 -4.56 -6.88
CA GLY A 13 -0.53 -5.46 -7.71
C GLY A 13 0.87 -4.90 -8.04
N MET A 14 1.88 -5.77 -7.89
CA MET A 14 3.25 -5.52 -8.34
C MET A 14 3.68 -6.62 -9.32
N GLN A 15 3.66 -7.88 -8.88
CA GLN A 15 4.11 -9.04 -9.68
C GLN A 15 3.36 -9.21 -11.01
N TYR A 16 2.05 -8.96 -11.01
CA TYR A 16 1.17 -9.16 -12.18
C TYR A 16 0.60 -7.84 -12.72
N ALA A 17 1.11 -6.70 -12.25
CA ALA A 17 0.64 -5.39 -12.69
C ALA A 17 1.48 -4.88 -13.87
N PRO A 18 0.87 -4.25 -14.89
CA PRO A 18 1.61 -3.54 -15.93
C PRO A 18 2.58 -2.52 -15.31
N GLY A 19 3.84 -2.55 -15.74
CA GLY A 19 4.90 -1.68 -15.19
C GLY A 19 5.09 -1.79 -13.68
N GLY A 20 4.78 -2.95 -13.07
CA GLY A 20 4.86 -3.17 -11.63
C GLY A 20 3.85 -2.34 -10.81
N GLY A 21 2.88 -1.70 -11.47
CA GLY A 21 1.98 -0.74 -10.83
C GLY A 21 2.66 0.57 -10.41
N ALA A 22 3.76 0.96 -11.04
CA ALA A 22 4.52 2.16 -10.67
C ALA A 22 3.82 3.48 -11.04
N SER A 23 3.05 3.49 -12.14
CA SER A 23 2.41 4.71 -12.68
C SER A 23 1.44 5.33 -11.68
N TRP A 24 0.38 4.60 -11.29
CA TRP A 24 -0.62 5.11 -10.36
C TRP A 24 -0.03 5.49 -9.00
N ARG A 25 0.99 4.75 -8.51
CA ARG A 25 1.67 5.05 -7.25
C ARG A 25 2.43 6.36 -7.31
N SER A 26 3.04 6.68 -8.45
CA SER A 26 3.74 7.95 -8.65
C SER A 26 2.76 9.11 -8.70
N THR A 27 1.65 8.96 -9.45
CA THR A 27 0.58 9.97 -9.52
C THR A 27 -0.04 10.22 -8.15
N PHE A 28 -0.44 9.14 -7.44
CA PHE A 28 -1.06 9.26 -6.13
C PHE A 28 -0.08 9.82 -5.07
N ARG A 29 1.21 9.46 -5.15
CA ARG A 29 2.25 10.05 -4.30
C ARG A 29 2.29 11.55 -4.44
N ALA A 30 2.45 12.06 -5.66
CA ALA A 30 2.59 13.49 -5.91
C ALA A 30 1.37 14.24 -5.33
N TRP A 31 0.16 13.74 -5.64
CA TRP A 31 -1.06 14.31 -5.10
C TRP A 31 -1.15 14.25 -3.57
N ALA A 32 -0.84 13.11 -2.92
CA ALA A 32 -0.95 12.99 -1.47
C ALA A 32 0.08 13.87 -0.73
N GLU A 33 1.27 14.05 -1.32
CA GLU A 33 2.31 14.93 -0.80
C GLU A 33 1.93 16.41 -0.96
N GLU A 34 1.29 16.79 -2.07
CA GLU A 34 0.90 18.17 -2.37
C GLU A 34 -0.41 18.58 -1.68
N ALA A 35 -1.48 17.81 -1.86
CA ALA A 35 -2.84 18.18 -1.44
C ALA A 35 -3.11 17.89 0.05
N LEU A 36 -2.47 16.86 0.62
CA LEU A 36 -2.67 16.47 2.02
C LEU A 36 -1.42 16.72 2.88
N GLY A 37 -0.28 17.02 2.26
CA GLY A 37 0.98 17.07 2.97
C GLY A 37 1.39 15.72 3.57
N HIS A 38 0.87 14.58 3.12
CA HIS A 38 1.17 13.26 3.70
C HIS A 38 2.49 12.68 3.18
N ARG A 39 3.08 11.70 3.88
CA ARG A 39 4.21 10.90 3.37
C ARG A 39 3.70 9.63 2.72
N VAL A 40 4.37 9.17 1.66
CA VAL A 40 3.92 7.98 0.91
C VAL A 40 4.96 6.86 0.92
N ILE A 41 4.56 5.71 1.46
CA ILE A 41 5.29 4.44 1.36
C ILE A 41 4.82 3.70 0.11
N ASP A 42 5.78 3.34 -0.75
CA ASP A 42 5.56 2.65 -2.01
C ASP A 42 6.36 1.33 -2.01
N PRO A 43 5.68 0.17 -1.91
CA PRO A 43 6.34 -1.12 -1.78
C PRO A 43 7.24 -1.46 -2.97
N VAL A 44 6.98 -0.91 -4.16
CA VAL A 44 7.86 -1.12 -5.33
C VAL A 44 9.22 -0.48 -5.08
N LYS A 45 9.24 0.75 -4.54
CA LYS A 45 10.48 1.44 -4.19
C LYS A 45 11.20 0.78 -3.02
N GLU A 46 10.47 0.32 -2.01
CA GLU A 46 11.04 -0.39 -0.85
C GLU A 46 11.65 -1.75 -1.25
N SER A 47 10.94 -2.52 -2.07
CA SER A 47 11.42 -3.79 -2.64
C SER A 47 12.69 -3.60 -3.49
N ASN A 48 12.74 -2.55 -4.31
CA ASN A 48 13.94 -2.24 -5.11
C ASN A 48 15.16 -1.91 -4.23
N LYS A 49 14.98 -1.16 -3.14
CA LYS A 49 16.06 -0.90 -2.17
C LYS A 49 16.56 -2.20 -1.53
N LEU A 50 15.65 -3.10 -1.18
CA LEU A 50 16.00 -4.42 -0.63
C LEU A 50 16.75 -5.27 -1.65
N MET A 51 16.32 -5.30 -2.91
CA MET A 51 17.00 -6.02 -3.99
C MET A 51 18.45 -5.53 -4.18
N VAL A 52 18.67 -4.21 -4.20
CA VAL A 52 20.02 -3.63 -4.30
C VAL A 52 20.89 -4.06 -3.11
N ARG A 53 20.35 -4.00 -1.89
CA ARG A 53 21.08 -4.43 -0.68
C ARG A 53 21.37 -5.94 -0.71
N TRP A 54 20.45 -6.74 -1.22
CA TRP A 54 20.61 -8.19 -1.34
C TRP A 54 21.75 -8.55 -2.28
N ARG A 55 21.78 -7.93 -3.47
CA ARG A 55 22.83 -8.11 -4.47
C ARG A 55 24.21 -7.67 -3.96
N LYS A 56 24.28 -6.57 -3.20
CA LYS A 56 25.53 -6.11 -2.56
C LYS A 56 26.13 -7.13 -1.57
N LYS A 57 25.33 -8.07 -1.06
CA LYS A 57 25.80 -9.19 -0.21
C LYS A 57 26.29 -10.39 -1.01
N GLY A 58 26.47 -10.26 -2.33
CA GLY A 58 26.87 -11.37 -3.22
C GLY A 58 25.76 -12.39 -3.47
N ARG A 59 24.51 -12.09 -3.09
CA ARG A 59 23.37 -13.01 -3.21
C ARG A 59 22.59 -12.78 -4.49
N VAL A 60 22.32 -13.86 -5.22
CA VAL A 60 21.64 -13.82 -6.52
C VAL A 60 20.32 -14.57 -6.43
N LEU A 61 19.24 -13.94 -6.88
CA LEU A 61 17.94 -14.58 -7.01
C LEU A 61 17.81 -15.16 -8.40
N ARG A 62 18.02 -16.46 -8.54
CA ARG A 62 17.79 -17.16 -9.80
C ARG A 62 16.37 -17.70 -9.82
N GLY A 63 15.72 -17.60 -10.98
CA GLY A 63 14.37 -18.15 -11.15
C GLY A 63 14.31 -19.67 -10.97
N SER A 64 15.44 -20.37 -11.15
CA SER A 64 15.61 -21.80 -10.88
C SER A 64 15.50 -22.16 -9.39
N ASP A 65 15.74 -21.20 -8.48
CA ASP A 65 15.92 -21.47 -7.06
C ASP A 65 14.63 -21.24 -6.26
N ARG A 66 13.47 -21.20 -6.91
CA ARG A 66 12.17 -20.78 -6.34
C ARG A 66 11.72 -21.50 -5.07
N VAL A 67 12.29 -22.68 -4.79
CA VAL A 67 11.91 -23.53 -3.65
C VAL A 67 13.06 -23.67 -2.63
N GLY A 68 14.22 -23.04 -2.85
CA GLY A 68 15.39 -23.20 -1.99
C GLY A 68 16.36 -22.02 -1.99
N GLY A 69 17.48 -22.15 -1.27
CA GLY A 69 18.55 -21.15 -1.28
C GLY A 69 18.11 -19.76 -0.79
N ASP A 70 18.44 -18.73 -1.58
CA ASP A 70 18.18 -17.33 -1.24
C ASP A 70 16.76 -16.85 -1.58
N TRP A 71 16.00 -17.62 -2.36
CA TRP A 71 14.67 -17.18 -2.82
C TRP A 71 13.66 -17.04 -1.67
N PRO A 72 13.39 -18.08 -0.86
CA PRO A 72 12.48 -17.93 0.28
C PRO A 72 12.98 -16.93 1.32
N LYS A 73 14.31 -16.80 1.49
CA LYS A 73 14.92 -15.87 2.45
C LYS A 73 14.68 -14.41 2.04
N PHE A 74 14.82 -14.12 0.74
CA PHE A 74 14.56 -12.79 0.21
C PHE A 74 13.08 -12.43 0.33
N PHE A 75 12.18 -13.31 -0.10
CA PHE A 75 10.74 -13.03 0.00
C PHE A 75 10.25 -12.94 1.44
N ARG A 76 10.84 -13.70 2.38
CA ARG A 76 10.60 -13.49 3.82
C ARG A 76 10.99 -12.08 4.25
N THR A 77 12.15 -11.59 3.80
CA THR A 77 12.60 -10.20 4.09
C THR A 77 11.63 -9.16 3.53
N ILE A 78 11.05 -9.41 2.34
CA ILE A 78 10.03 -8.54 1.74
C ILE A 78 8.75 -8.56 2.58
N VAL A 79 8.25 -9.76 2.91
CA VAL A 79 7.03 -9.92 3.73
C VAL A 79 7.18 -9.22 5.09
N ASP A 80 8.27 -9.49 5.82
CA ASP A 80 8.52 -8.90 7.13
C ASP A 80 8.58 -7.37 7.04
N ARG A 81 9.23 -6.85 5.99
CA ARG A 81 9.35 -5.42 5.75
C ARG A 81 8.01 -4.77 5.44
N ASP A 82 7.24 -5.32 4.52
CA ASP A 82 5.97 -4.75 4.09
C ASP A 82 4.94 -4.80 5.22
N VAL A 83 4.91 -5.90 5.99
CA VAL A 83 4.08 -6.01 7.21
C VAL A 83 4.47 -4.95 8.25
N ASP A 84 5.76 -4.76 8.55
CA ASP A 84 6.22 -3.69 9.46
C ASP A 84 5.81 -2.30 8.95
N LEU A 85 5.96 -2.06 7.65
CA LEU A 85 5.60 -0.77 7.04
C LEU A 85 4.11 -0.49 7.17
N VAL A 86 3.25 -1.48 6.97
CA VAL A 86 1.81 -1.34 7.15
C VAL A 86 1.45 -1.12 8.61
N ILE A 87 1.91 -1.99 9.52
CA ILE A 87 1.48 -1.98 10.93
C ILE A 87 2.05 -0.77 11.67
N ASN A 88 3.36 -0.56 11.57
CA ASN A 88 4.11 0.33 12.46
C ASN A 88 4.45 1.67 11.82
N ARG A 89 4.47 1.77 10.48
CA ARG A 89 4.98 2.96 9.77
C ARG A 89 3.93 3.69 8.94
N SER A 90 2.75 3.12 8.79
CA SER A 90 1.62 3.74 8.10
C SER A 90 0.48 4.07 9.06
N ASP A 91 -0.21 5.15 8.77
CA ASP A 91 -1.41 5.57 9.49
C ASP A 91 -2.67 5.04 8.79
N TYR A 92 -2.61 4.84 7.46
CA TYR A 92 -3.67 4.21 6.66
C TYR A 92 -3.14 3.58 5.36
N VAL A 93 -3.98 2.77 4.72
CA VAL A 93 -3.68 2.07 3.46
C VAL A 93 -4.60 2.56 2.35
N VAL A 94 -4.00 2.81 1.18
CA VAL A 94 -4.72 2.96 -0.09
C VAL A 94 -4.36 1.80 -0.99
N CYS A 95 -5.37 1.11 -1.52
CA CYS A 95 -5.20 -0.08 -2.33
C CYS A 95 -5.85 0.08 -3.71
N LEU A 96 -5.07 -0.07 -4.78
CA LEU A 96 -5.62 -0.29 -6.11
C LEU A 96 -5.93 -1.77 -6.32
N TRP A 97 -7.21 -2.13 -6.31
CA TRP A 97 -7.67 -3.49 -6.56
C TRP A 97 -8.03 -3.71 -8.04
N ASN A 98 -7.11 -4.36 -8.77
CA ASN A 98 -7.27 -4.74 -10.17
C ASN A 98 -6.86 -6.20 -10.41
N SER A 99 -6.86 -6.65 -11.67
CA SER A 99 -6.47 -8.03 -12.03
C SER A 99 -5.08 -8.43 -11.50
N GLY A 100 -4.13 -7.48 -11.45
CA GLY A 100 -2.80 -7.70 -10.89
C GLY A 100 -2.81 -7.93 -9.38
N ALA A 101 -3.59 -7.15 -8.64
CA ALA A 101 -3.80 -7.34 -7.20
C ALA A 101 -4.47 -8.69 -6.89
N ARG A 102 -5.52 -9.04 -7.65
CA ARG A 102 -6.26 -10.31 -7.46
C ARG A 102 -5.40 -11.55 -7.65
N ARG A 103 -4.40 -11.49 -8.52
CA ARG A 103 -3.52 -12.63 -8.84
C ARG A 103 -2.35 -12.78 -7.88
N GLY A 104 -1.93 -11.70 -7.23
CA GLY A 104 -0.89 -11.75 -6.20
C GLY A 104 -1.44 -12.27 -4.88
N ALA A 105 -0.55 -12.62 -3.95
CA ALA A 105 -0.89 -12.89 -2.55
C ALA A 105 -0.57 -11.69 -1.62
N GLY A 106 0.34 -10.81 -2.05
CA GLY A 106 0.86 -9.71 -1.23
C GLY A 106 -0.23 -8.71 -0.84
N THR A 107 -1.04 -8.25 -1.80
CA THR A 107 -2.09 -7.27 -1.55
C THR A 107 -3.09 -7.76 -0.51
N GLN A 108 -3.57 -9.01 -0.60
CA GLN A 108 -4.50 -9.58 0.37
C GLN A 108 -3.86 -9.68 1.77
N GLY A 109 -2.58 -10.05 1.84
CA GLY A 109 -1.81 -10.06 3.09
C GLY A 109 -1.74 -8.66 3.73
N GLU A 110 -1.36 -7.66 2.94
CA GLU A 110 -1.29 -6.25 3.37
C GLU A 110 -2.64 -5.72 3.90
N LEU A 111 -3.74 -6.00 3.20
CA LEU A 111 -5.08 -5.59 3.64
C LEU A 111 -5.48 -6.29 4.95
N THR A 112 -5.14 -7.58 5.09
CA THR A 112 -5.45 -8.35 6.29
C THR A 112 -4.72 -7.80 7.51
N VAL A 113 -3.41 -7.52 7.39
CA VAL A 113 -2.62 -6.99 8.52
C VAL A 113 -3.00 -5.54 8.86
N ALA A 114 -3.39 -4.73 7.86
CA ALA A 114 -3.94 -3.40 8.09
C ALA A 114 -5.23 -3.46 8.90
N ARG A 115 -6.15 -4.36 8.52
CA ARG A 115 -7.42 -4.60 9.23
C ARG A 115 -7.22 -5.11 10.66
N MET A 116 -6.27 -6.03 10.85
CA MET A 116 -5.90 -6.53 12.18
C MET A 116 -5.35 -5.41 13.08
N SER A 117 -4.58 -4.50 12.49
CA SER A 117 -3.97 -3.34 13.17
C SER A 117 -4.90 -2.12 13.24
N ARG A 118 -6.19 -2.29 12.92
CA ARG A 118 -7.23 -1.25 12.93
C ARG A 118 -6.86 0.00 12.12
N LYS A 119 -6.07 -0.16 11.06
CA LYS A 119 -5.73 0.92 10.12
C LYS A 119 -6.90 1.13 9.15
N PRO A 120 -7.24 2.39 8.80
CA PRO A 120 -8.18 2.64 7.72
C PRO A 120 -7.67 2.07 6.41
N VAL A 121 -8.55 1.40 5.66
CA VAL A 121 -8.25 0.77 4.36
C VAL A 121 -9.21 1.31 3.32
N TYR A 122 -8.66 2.06 2.37
CA TYR A 122 -9.42 2.61 1.24
C TYR A 122 -9.07 1.85 -0.03
N VAL A 123 -10.07 1.24 -0.67
CA VAL A 123 -9.87 0.46 -1.89
C VAL A 123 -10.44 1.20 -3.09
N VAL A 124 -9.66 1.31 -4.16
CA VAL A 124 -10.10 1.77 -5.48
C VAL A 124 -10.23 0.56 -6.39
N SER A 125 -11.42 0.34 -6.97
CA SER A 125 -11.63 -0.70 -7.97
C SER A 125 -12.68 -0.30 -9.00
N ARG A 126 -12.51 -0.72 -10.26
CA ARG A 126 -13.52 -0.52 -11.30
C ARG A 126 -14.74 -1.44 -11.12
N THR A 127 -14.62 -2.48 -10.30
CA THR A 127 -15.72 -3.40 -9.99
C THR A 127 -16.46 -2.93 -8.76
N ASN A 128 -17.78 -3.12 -8.72
CA ASN A 128 -18.58 -2.86 -7.52
C ASN A 128 -18.03 -3.61 -6.30
N ARG A 129 -18.20 -3.02 -5.11
CA ARG A 129 -17.77 -3.59 -3.82
C ARG A 129 -18.25 -5.03 -3.62
N THR A 130 -19.47 -5.34 -4.05
CA THR A 130 -20.09 -6.68 -3.97
C THR A 130 -19.35 -7.75 -4.76
N ASN A 131 -18.55 -7.36 -5.77
CA ASN A 131 -17.76 -8.27 -6.59
C ASN A 131 -16.32 -8.47 -6.06
N LEU A 132 -15.94 -7.79 -4.98
CA LEU A 132 -14.67 -8.06 -4.31
C LEU A 132 -14.76 -9.39 -3.55
N PRO A 133 -13.67 -10.15 -3.40
CA PRO A 133 -13.67 -11.33 -2.54
C PRO A 133 -14.12 -10.98 -1.12
N GLY A 134 -14.94 -11.82 -0.48
CA GLY A 134 -15.48 -11.54 0.85
C GLY A 134 -14.41 -11.23 1.91
N TRP A 135 -13.26 -11.91 1.82
CA TRP A 135 -12.10 -11.64 2.68
C TRP A 135 -11.57 -10.20 2.51
N VAL A 136 -11.53 -9.73 1.27
CA VAL A 136 -11.14 -8.34 0.97
C VAL A 136 -12.19 -7.41 1.52
N GLN A 137 -13.48 -7.64 1.24
CA GLN A 137 -14.59 -6.80 1.73
C GLN A 137 -14.55 -6.58 3.26
N GLY A 138 -14.21 -7.60 4.03
CA GLY A 138 -14.09 -7.51 5.50
C GLY A 138 -12.92 -6.65 5.99
N CYS A 139 -11.97 -6.31 5.12
CA CYS A 139 -10.83 -5.46 5.43
C CYS A 139 -11.08 -3.97 5.16
N LEU A 140 -12.10 -3.61 4.38
CA LEU A 140 -12.29 -2.23 3.91
C LEU A 140 -12.86 -1.33 4.99
N THR A 141 -12.35 -0.10 5.04
CA THR A 141 -13.06 1.05 5.61
C THR A 141 -14.02 1.61 4.58
N GLU A 142 -13.54 1.90 3.36
CA GLU A 142 -14.39 2.39 2.27
C GLU A 142 -13.92 1.92 0.89
N HIS A 143 -14.85 1.86 -0.06
CA HIS A 143 -14.65 1.48 -1.46
C HIS A 143 -14.97 2.63 -2.41
N PHE A 144 -14.10 2.87 -3.39
CA PHE A 144 -14.27 3.90 -4.42
C PHE A 144 -14.13 3.30 -5.81
N SER A 145 -14.91 3.82 -6.75
CA SER A 145 -14.85 3.38 -8.15
C SER A 145 -13.67 3.97 -8.92
N ASN A 146 -13.15 5.11 -8.45
CA ASN A 146 -12.04 5.82 -9.07
C ASN A 146 -11.21 6.59 -8.02
N PHE A 147 -10.06 7.12 -8.44
CA PHE A 147 -9.18 7.87 -7.55
C PHE A 147 -9.70 9.27 -7.20
N ALA A 148 -10.46 9.94 -8.08
CA ALA A 148 -10.98 11.28 -7.79
C ALA A 148 -11.92 11.25 -6.59
N ASP A 149 -12.87 10.31 -6.54
CA ASP A 149 -13.79 10.14 -5.41
C ASP A 149 -13.03 9.86 -4.10
N LEU A 150 -12.00 9.02 -4.18
CA LEU A 150 -11.11 8.76 -3.04
C LEU A 150 -10.39 10.04 -2.61
N GLN A 151 -9.85 10.80 -3.55
CA GLN A 151 -9.09 12.02 -3.28
C GLN A 151 -9.96 13.06 -2.56
N ASP A 152 -11.18 13.29 -3.05
CA ASP A 152 -12.16 14.18 -2.43
C ASP A 152 -12.51 13.73 -1.01
N PHE A 153 -12.76 12.43 -0.82
CA PHE A 153 -13.01 11.85 0.49
C PHE A 153 -11.84 12.10 1.46
N LEU A 154 -10.60 11.84 1.03
CA LEU A 154 -9.42 11.98 1.90
C LEU A 154 -9.11 13.43 2.24
N VAL A 155 -9.35 14.37 1.31
CA VAL A 155 -9.27 15.81 1.58
C VAL A 155 -10.24 16.18 2.70
N ASN A 156 -11.49 15.74 2.62
CA ASN A 156 -12.46 16.01 3.67
C ASN A 156 -12.05 15.35 5.00
N GLN A 157 -11.68 14.07 4.96
CA GLN A 157 -11.30 13.31 6.16
C GLN A 157 -10.12 13.94 6.92
N TYR A 158 -9.10 14.40 6.21
CA TYR A 158 -7.83 14.79 6.82
C TYR A 158 -7.59 16.31 6.88
N ASN A 159 -8.21 17.11 6.01
CA ASN A 159 -8.14 18.58 6.10
C ASN A 159 -9.18 19.18 7.06
N HIS A 160 -10.25 18.47 7.44
CA HIS A 160 -11.13 18.94 8.52
C HIS A 160 -10.50 18.76 9.92
N SER A 161 -9.63 17.76 10.07
CA SER A 161 -8.93 17.49 11.32
C SER A 161 -7.95 18.61 11.73
N SER A 162 -7.46 19.40 10.77
CA SER A 162 -6.58 20.56 11.04
C SER A 162 -7.34 21.83 11.47
N LYS A 163 -8.65 21.95 11.17
CA LYS A 163 -9.47 23.12 11.53
C LYS A 163 -10.07 23.04 12.95
N LEU A 164 -10.28 21.84 13.48
CA LEU A 164 -10.81 21.64 14.84
C LEU A 164 -9.76 21.87 15.94
N GLY A 165 -8.47 21.71 15.63
CA GLY A 165 -7.35 22.01 16.55
C GLY A 165 -6.92 23.48 16.60
N ALA A 166 -7.61 24.37 15.88
CA ALA A 166 -7.34 25.82 15.84
C ALA A 166 -8.42 26.66 16.54
N ARG A 167 -9.41 26.00 17.19
CA ARG A 167 -10.52 26.65 17.91
C ARG A 167 -10.59 26.27 19.40
N SER A 168 -9.47 25.89 20.01
CA SER A 168 -9.36 25.70 21.47
C SER A 168 -8.25 26.56 22.03
#